data_AF-A0A4W5PE32-F1
#
_entry.id   AF-A0A4W5PE32-F1
#
_cell.length_a   1.000
_cell.length_b   1.000
_cell.length_c   1.000
_cell.angle_alpha   90.00
_cell.angle_beta   90.00
_cell.angle_gamma   90.00
#
_symmetry.space_group_name_H-M   'P 1'
#
loop_
_entity.id
_entity.type
_entity.pdbx_description
1 polymer ?
#
loop_
_entity_poly.entity_id
_entity_poly.type
_entity_poly.pdbx_seq_one_letter_code
_entity_poly.pdbx_strand_id
1 'polypeptide(L)'
;MKGLGKHCPNITHTLLLLTVENSAHCDFVKLRNMLVRTHMQDLKDVTRETHYENYRAHCIQSMTRMVVKERNRNKLTRESGTDFPIPVIPSSTDTETEKLIREKDEELRRMQEMLTKIQEQMHMQKEAY
;
A
#
# COMPACT_ATOMS: atom_id res chain seq x y z
N MET A 1 19.49 31.38 -57.45
CA MET A 1 20.16 30.06 -57.53
C MET A 1 20.59 29.68 -56.12
N LYS A 2 19.96 28.66 -55.53
CA LYS A 2 20.24 28.16 -54.17
C LYS A 2 21.40 27.17 -54.27
N GLY A 3 22.48 27.35 -53.51
CA GLY A 3 23.70 26.54 -53.64
C GLY A 3 24.50 26.44 -52.35
N LEU A 4 24.06 25.52 -51.49
CA LEU A 4 24.85 24.65 -50.60
C LEU A 4 25.75 25.33 -49.54
N GLY A 5 25.14 25.64 -48.40
CA GLY A 5 25.85 25.71 -47.13
C GLY A 5 26.46 24.34 -46.81
N LYS A 6 27.77 24.22 -46.96
CA LYS A 6 28.52 23.04 -46.52
C LYS A 6 28.55 23.04 -45.00
N HIS A 7 27.55 22.43 -44.38
CA HIS A 7 27.66 22.03 -42.99
C HIS A 7 28.71 20.91 -42.96
N CYS A 8 29.91 21.22 -42.48
CA CYS A 8 30.99 20.25 -42.33
C CYS A 8 30.80 19.54 -40.98
N PRO A 9 30.15 18.36 -40.90
CA PRO A 9 29.86 17.69 -39.63
C PRO A 9 31.13 17.36 -38.82
N ASN A 10 32.26 17.18 -39.51
CA ASN A 10 33.55 16.89 -38.87
C ASN A 10 34.11 18.05 -38.05
N ILE A 11 33.90 19.31 -38.45
CA ILE A 11 34.48 20.45 -37.72
C ILE A 11 33.80 20.62 -36.36
N THR A 12 32.48 20.49 -36.32
CA THR A 12 31.69 20.57 -35.08
C THR A 12 32.00 19.40 -34.14
N HIS A 13 32.16 18.19 -34.67
CA HIS A 13 32.45 16.99 -33.87
C HIS A 13 33.87 17.03 -33.27
N THR A 14 34.86 17.52 -34.01
CA THR A 14 36.22 17.70 -33.50
C THR A 14 36.33 18.83 -32.47
N LEU A 15 35.64 19.95 -32.66
CA LEU A 15 35.58 21.04 -31.66
C LEU A 15 34.80 20.63 -30.40
N LEU A 16 33.73 19.84 -30.56
CA LEU A 16 32.98 19.29 -29.42
C LEU A 16 33.85 18.30 -28.62
N LEU A 17 34.61 17.43 -29.28
CA LEU A 17 35.52 16.52 -28.61
C LEU A 17 36.62 17.29 -27.83
N LEU A 18 37.23 18.30 -28.45
CA LEU A 18 38.28 19.11 -27.83
C LEU A 18 37.77 19.96 -26.64
N THR A 19 36.51 20.42 -26.67
CA THR A 19 35.91 21.18 -25.56
C THR A 19 35.47 20.29 -24.40
N VAL A 20 35.03 19.07 -24.68
CA VAL A 20 34.56 18.10 -23.68
C VAL A 20 35.73 17.39 -22.97
N GLU A 21 36.88 17.24 -23.63
CA GLU A 21 38.09 16.68 -23.02
C GLU A 21 38.97 17.72 -22.30
N ASN A 22 38.81 19.01 -22.60
CA ASN A 22 39.54 20.07 -21.90
C ASN A 22 38.88 20.42 -20.55
N SER A 23 39.50 19.95 -19.47
CA SER A 23 39.06 20.18 -18.08
C SER A 23 38.92 21.65 -17.63
N ALA A 24 39.41 22.61 -18.42
CA ALA A 24 39.26 24.05 -18.15
C ALA A 24 37.91 24.62 -18.63
N HIS A 25 37.19 23.93 -19.52
CA HIS A 25 35.94 24.42 -20.11
C HIS A 25 34.71 23.60 -19.73
N CYS A 26 34.89 22.35 -19.28
CA CYS A 26 33.78 21.50 -18.87
C CYS A 26 34.21 20.48 -17.82
N ASP A 27 33.40 20.32 -16.77
CA ASP A 27 33.62 19.31 -15.72
C ASP A 27 33.11 17.91 -16.11
N PHE A 28 32.72 17.69 -17.36
CA PHE A 28 32.21 16.41 -17.85
C PHE A 28 33.13 15.23 -17.52
N VAL A 29 34.44 15.41 -17.66
CA VAL A 29 35.43 14.37 -17.33
C VAL A 29 35.40 14.03 -15.83
N LYS A 30 35.25 15.04 -14.96
CA LYS A 30 35.13 14.85 -13.50
C LYS A 30 33.82 14.16 -13.15
N LEU A 31 32.71 14.58 -13.76
CA LEU A 31 31.39 13.98 -13.57
C LEU A 31 31.36 12.51 -14.01
N ARG A 32 31.89 12.19 -15.20
CA ARG A 32 31.99 10.81 -15.70
C ARG A 32 32.83 9.94 -14.77
N ASN A 33 33.97 10.44 -14.31
CA ASN A 33 34.83 9.69 -13.40
C ASN A 33 34.17 9.49 -12.03
N MET A 34 33.45 10.49 -11.53
CA MET A 34 32.69 10.39 -10.29
C MET A 34 31.59 9.32 -10.41
N LEU A 35 30.74 9.42 -11.43
CA LEU A 35 29.60 8.51 -11.62
C LEU A 35 30.00 7.08 -11.98
N VAL A 36 30.97 6.90 -12.90
CA VAL A 36 31.24 5.58 -13.51
C VAL A 36 32.46 4.90 -12.92
N ARG A 37 33.50 5.65 -12.52
CA ARG A 37 34.75 5.05 -12.03
C ARG A 37 34.82 4.88 -10.53
N THR A 38 34.18 5.77 -9.76
CA THR A 38 34.34 5.80 -8.30
C THR A 38 33.06 5.50 -7.55
N HIS A 39 31.92 6.14 -7.89
CA HIS A 39 30.69 6.06 -7.10
C HIS A 39 29.60 5.18 -7.72
N MET A 40 29.90 4.46 -8.81
CA MET A 40 28.92 3.59 -9.48
C MET A 40 28.40 2.48 -8.55
N GLN A 41 29.29 1.94 -7.71
CA GLN A 41 28.92 0.87 -6.80
C GLN A 41 28.02 1.39 -5.68
N ASP A 42 28.40 2.50 -5.04
CA ASP A 42 27.57 3.16 -4.02
C ASP A 42 26.18 3.54 -4.55
N LEU A 43 26.09 4.04 -5.79
CA LEU A 43 24.80 4.34 -6.43
C LEU A 43 23.92 3.09 -6.59
N LYS A 44 24.52 1.96 -6.97
CA LYS A 44 23.81 0.68 -7.04
C LYS A 44 23.35 0.22 -5.65
N ASP A 45 24.19 0.39 -4.64
CA ASP A 45 23.90 -0.05 -3.28
C ASP A 45 22.80 0.80 -2.65
N VAL A 46 22.85 2.13 -2.79
CA VAL A 46 21.75 3.03 -2.38
C VAL A 46 20.44 2.66 -3.09
N THR A 47 20.50 2.38 -4.39
CA THR A 47 19.30 1.99 -5.15
C THR A 47 18.72 0.68 -4.65
N ARG A 48 19.57 -0.29 -4.32
CA ARG A 48 19.16 -1.59 -3.80
C ARG A 48 18.61 -1.47 -2.38
N GLU A 49 19.38 -0.90 -1.47
CA GLU A 49 19.10 -0.91 -0.03
C GLU A 49 18.02 0.08 0.37
N THR A 50 17.87 1.18 -0.38
CA THR A 50 16.84 2.18 -0.09
C THR A 50 15.67 2.04 -1.05
N HIS A 51 15.88 2.30 -2.34
CA HIS A 51 14.75 2.42 -3.27
C HIS A 51 14.04 1.07 -3.48
N TYR A 52 14.79 0.01 -3.71
CA TYR A 52 14.21 -1.31 -3.94
C TYR A 52 13.62 -1.92 -2.67
N GLU A 53 14.32 -1.88 -1.54
CA GLU A 53 13.76 -2.43 -0.29
C GLU A 53 12.54 -1.63 0.21
N ASN A 54 12.49 -0.30 0.04
CA ASN A 54 11.30 0.47 0.37
C ASN A 54 10.10 0.05 -0.50
N TYR A 55 10.31 -0.09 -1.81
CA TYR A 55 9.27 -0.59 -2.71
C TYR A 55 8.84 -2.02 -2.32
N ARG A 56 9.79 -2.89 -2.00
CA ARG A 56 9.54 -4.27 -1.58
C ARG A 56 8.72 -4.32 -0.29
N ALA A 57 9.07 -3.51 0.71
CA ALA A 57 8.33 -3.39 1.96
C ALA A 57 6.89 -2.91 1.71
N HIS A 58 6.69 -1.90 0.85
CA HIS A 58 5.34 -1.44 0.47
C HIS A 58 4.52 -2.52 -0.22
N CYS A 59 5.12 -3.28 -1.13
CA CYS A 59 4.46 -4.38 -1.82
C CYS A 59 4.02 -5.47 -0.84
N ILE A 60 4.91 -5.89 0.07
CA ILE A 60 4.60 -6.87 1.11
C ILE A 60 3.49 -6.34 2.03
N GLN A 61 3.57 -5.10 2.50
CA GLN A 61 2.55 -4.51 3.36
C GLN A 61 1.17 -4.46 2.67
N SER A 62 1.12 -4.11 1.38
CA SER A 62 -0.12 -4.12 0.61
C SER A 62 -0.70 -5.54 0.51
N MET A 63 0.14 -6.52 0.18
CA MET A 63 -0.24 -7.94 0.13
C MET A 63 -0.74 -8.43 1.49
N THR A 64 -0.03 -8.13 2.57
CA THR A 64 -0.41 -8.50 3.93
C THR A 64 -1.74 -7.86 4.32
N ARG A 65 -1.98 -6.59 3.99
CA ARG A 65 -3.29 -5.93 4.22
C ARG A 65 -4.41 -6.65 3.47
N MET A 66 -4.18 -7.07 2.23
CA MET A 66 -5.17 -7.84 1.48
C MET A 66 -5.42 -9.21 2.09
N VAL A 67 -4.38 -9.96 2.45
CA VAL A 67 -4.52 -11.29 3.09
C VAL A 67 -5.18 -11.17 4.47
N VAL A 68 -4.86 -10.14 5.26
CA VAL A 68 -5.53 -9.88 6.53
C VAL A 68 -7.00 -9.54 6.27
N LYS A 69 -7.33 -8.72 5.27
CA LYS A 69 -8.72 -8.41 4.90
C LYS A 69 -9.48 -9.67 4.45
N GLU A 70 -8.86 -10.54 3.66
CA GLU A 70 -9.39 -11.84 3.23
C GLU A 70 -9.64 -12.74 4.45
N ARG A 71 -8.66 -12.85 5.34
CA ARG A 71 -8.80 -13.63 6.59
C ARG A 71 -9.84 -13.03 7.52
N ASN A 72 -9.96 -11.71 7.61
CA ASN A 72 -10.96 -11.05 8.45
C ASN A 72 -12.38 -11.29 7.89
N ARG A 73 -12.52 -11.22 6.55
CA ARG A 73 -13.76 -11.61 5.86
C ARG A 73 -14.11 -13.07 6.13
N ASN A 74 -13.13 -13.96 6.18
CA ASN A 74 -13.35 -15.38 6.46
C ASN A 74 -13.50 -15.67 7.98
N LYS A 75 -12.92 -14.85 8.87
CA LYS A 75 -13.08 -14.92 10.33
C LYS A 75 -14.46 -14.43 10.79
N LEU A 76 -15.02 -13.42 10.13
CA LEU A 76 -16.44 -13.04 10.25
C LEU A 76 -17.40 -14.20 9.93
N THR A 77 -16.92 -15.23 9.23
CA THR A 77 -17.70 -16.45 8.96
C THR A 77 -17.35 -17.64 9.88
N ARG A 78 -16.25 -17.60 10.65
CA ARG A 78 -15.68 -18.82 11.28
C ARG A 78 -15.22 -18.77 12.74
N GLU A 79 -15.31 -17.67 13.49
CA GLU A 79 -14.84 -17.72 14.89
C GLU A 79 -15.58 -16.78 15.84
N SER A 80 -16.69 -17.30 16.38
CA SER A 80 -17.12 -17.13 17.77
C SER A 80 -16.13 -17.79 18.77
N GLY A 81 -14.82 -17.64 18.59
CA GLY A 81 -13.84 -18.16 19.53
C GLY A 81 -12.51 -18.50 18.91
N THR A 82 -11.47 -17.76 19.25
CA THR A 82 -10.37 -18.29 20.07
C THR A 82 -9.36 -17.19 20.35
N ASP A 83 -8.76 -17.35 21.52
CA ASP A 83 -8.05 -16.40 22.37
C ASP A 83 -6.59 -16.27 21.93
N PHE A 84 -6.23 -15.19 21.22
CA PHE A 84 -4.83 -14.83 20.97
C PHE A 84 -4.64 -13.31 20.97
N PRO A 85 -3.71 -12.76 21.79
CA PRO A 85 -3.55 -11.32 21.90
C PRO A 85 -2.69 -10.79 20.74
N ILE A 86 -3.32 -10.08 19.80
CA ILE A 86 -2.62 -9.28 18.80
C ILE A 86 -2.59 -7.82 19.28
N PRO A 87 -1.44 -7.11 19.21
CA PRO A 87 -1.30 -5.72 19.63
C PRO A 87 -2.33 -4.82 18.92
N VAL A 88 -3.17 -4.16 19.73
CA VAL A 88 -4.24 -3.28 19.26
C VAL A 88 -3.61 -2.00 18.71
N ILE A 89 -3.56 -1.88 17.38
CA ILE A 89 -3.38 -0.59 16.71
C ILE A 89 -4.79 -0.02 16.53
N PRO A 90 -5.12 1.15 17.09
CA PRO A 90 -6.46 1.73 16.94
C PRO A 90 -6.63 2.21 15.50
N SER A 91 -7.19 1.38 14.64
CA SER A 91 -7.65 1.80 13.32
C SER A 91 -9.12 2.21 13.40
N SER A 92 -9.47 3.28 12.69
CA SER A 92 -10.80 3.88 12.56
C SER A 92 -11.95 2.94 12.13
N THR A 93 -11.70 1.63 12.01
CA THR A 93 -12.66 0.56 11.76
C THR A 93 -13.49 0.18 12.99
N ASP A 94 -13.03 0.52 14.19
CA ASP A 94 -13.71 0.15 15.44
C ASP A 94 -15.08 0.83 15.60
N THR A 95 -15.26 2.02 15.02
CA THR A 95 -16.52 2.78 15.14
C THR A 95 -17.63 2.21 14.26
N GLU A 96 -17.30 1.70 13.08
CA GLU A 96 -18.27 1.08 12.16
C GLU A 96 -18.71 -0.29 12.68
N THR A 97 -17.77 -1.08 13.21
CA THR A 97 -18.07 -2.39 13.81
C THR A 97 -18.91 -2.25 15.08
N GLU A 98 -18.63 -1.28 15.94
CA GLU A 98 -19.40 -1.02 17.15
C GLU A 98 -20.85 -0.59 16.84
N LYS A 99 -21.05 0.20 15.78
CA LYS A 99 -22.39 0.60 15.33
C LYS A 99 -23.22 -0.60 14.86
N LEU A 100 -22.61 -1.51 14.10
CA LEU A 100 -23.26 -2.73 13.61
C LEU A 100 -23.66 -3.68 14.74
N ILE A 101 -22.85 -3.77 15.80
CA ILE A 101 -23.16 -4.59 16.98
C ILE A 101 -24.41 -4.07 17.69
N ARG A 102 -24.50 -2.74 17.91
CA ARG A 102 -25.65 -2.13 18.59
C ARG A 102 -26.97 -2.37 17.87
N GLU A 103 -26.99 -2.28 16.54
CA GLU A 103 -28.20 -2.51 15.75
C GLU A 103 -28.67 -3.96 15.84
N LYS A 104 -27.73 -4.93 15.83
CA LYS A 104 -28.05 -6.35 16.00
C LYS A 104 -28.60 -6.65 17.40
N ASP A 105 -28.05 -6.02 18.43
CA ASP A 105 -28.54 -6.19 19.81
C ASP A 105 -29.95 -5.62 20.01
N GLU A 106 -30.29 -4.52 19.34
CA GLU A 106 -31.65 -3.97 19.35
C GLU A 106 -32.65 -4.90 18.65
N GLU A 107 -32.28 -5.47 17.50
CA GLU A 107 -33.14 -6.42 16.78
C GLU A 107 -33.37 -7.70 17.58
N LEU A 108 -32.32 -8.23 18.21
CA LEU A 108 -32.44 -9.38 19.11
C LEU A 108 -33.41 -9.08 20.26
N ARG A 109 -33.32 -7.89 20.86
CA ARG A 109 -34.24 -7.46 21.93
C ARG A 109 -35.69 -7.44 21.45
N ARG A 110 -35.97 -6.88 20.27
CA ARG A 110 -37.32 -6.85 19.69
C ARG A 110 -37.88 -8.26 19.47
N MET A 111 -37.05 -9.16 18.96
CA MET A 111 -37.46 -10.55 18.73
C MET A 111 -37.76 -11.28 20.05
N GLN A 112 -36.93 -11.05 21.09
CA GLN A 112 -37.15 -11.60 22.43
C GLN A 112 -38.53 -11.20 22.99
N GLU A 113 -38.87 -9.91 22.90
CA GLU A 113 -40.16 -9.39 23.38
C GLU A 113 -41.36 -9.99 22.62
N MET A 114 -41.21 -10.20 21.30
CA MET A 114 -42.25 -10.84 20.50
C MET A 114 -42.47 -12.30 20.92
N LEU A 115 -41.39 -13.06 21.15
CA LEU A 115 -41.49 -14.45 21.60
C LEU A 115 -42.16 -14.54 22.98
N THR A 116 -41.84 -13.63 23.90
CA THR A 116 -42.51 -13.56 25.20
C THR A 116 -44.01 -13.32 25.04
N LYS A 117 -44.42 -12.36 24.20
CA LYS A 117 -45.84 -12.10 23.93
C LYS A 117 -46.57 -13.31 23.34
N ILE A 118 -45.93 -14.03 22.43
CA ILE A 118 -46.52 -15.25 21.83
C ILE A 118 -46.66 -16.33 22.89
N GLN A 119 -45.66 -16.51 23.75
CA GLN A 119 -45.68 -17.50 24.82
C GLN A 119 -46.76 -17.18 25.87
N GLU A 120 -46.95 -15.89 26.19
CA GLU A 120 -48.03 -15.40 27.05
C GLU A 120 -49.41 -15.66 26.42
N GLN A 121 -49.59 -15.35 25.13
CA GLN A 121 -50.84 -15.64 24.42
C GLN A 121 -51.18 -17.14 24.42
N MET A 122 -50.18 -17.99 24.20
CA MET A 122 -50.34 -19.45 24.26
C MET A 122 -50.70 -19.91 25.68
N HIS A 123 -50.08 -19.34 26.72
CA HIS A 123 -50.40 -19.67 28.11
C HIS A 123 -51.83 -19.24 28.46
N MET A 124 -52.23 -18.03 28.10
CA MET A 124 -53.59 -17.54 28.28
C MET A 124 -54.63 -18.40 27.56
N GLN A 125 -54.33 -18.86 26.35
CA GLN A 125 -55.22 -19.73 25.59
C GLN A 125 -55.32 -21.14 26.21
N LYS A 126 -54.25 -21.61 26.84
CA LYS A 126 -54.22 -22.90 27.55
C LYS A 126 -54.94 -22.84 28.91
N GLU A 127 -54.95 -21.69 29.58
CA GLU A 127 -55.71 -21.49 30.82
C GLU A 127 -57.18 -21.12 30.58
N ALA A 128 -57.54 -20.76 29.34
CA ALA A 128 -58.93 -20.53 28.92
C ALA A 128 -59.69 -21.82 28.55
N TYR A 129 -59.04 -22.99 28.63
CA TYR A 129 -59.59 -24.32 28.37
C TYR A 129 -59.42 -25.22 29.59
#